data_AF-A0A820N886-F1
#
_entry.id   AF-A0A820N886-F1
#
_cell.length_a   1.000
_cell.length_b   1.000
_cell.length_c   1.000
_cell.angle_alpha   90.00
_cell.angle_beta   90.00
_cell.angle_gamma   90.00
#
_symmetry.space_group_name_H-M   'P 1'
#
loop_
_entity.id
_entity.type
_entity.pdbx_description
1 polymer ?
#
loop_
_entity_poly.entity_id
_entity_poly.type
_entity_poly.pdbx_seq_one_letter_code
_entity_poly.pdbx_strand_id
1 'polypeptide(L)'
;DKDFEILYTTFSMRKEVMQEVAQLSQFDDELYKVVCKNDKPDESSDEEKYLIATSEQAIAAFHRDEWLAAERLPIRYGGFSTCFRQEAGSHGRDTRGIFRVHQFEKIEQFCITSPHDNESWKMFEQMIGNAEEFNKQLGIPYRVVNIVSG
;
A
#
# COMPACT_ATOMS: atom_id res chain seq x y z
N ASP A 1 -1.73 12.71 -18.30
CA ASP A 1 -2.52 11.86 -19.22
C ASP A 1 -3.42 10.83 -18.54
N LYS A 2 -3.08 10.24 -17.38
CA LYS A 2 -3.92 9.20 -16.74
C LYS A 2 -4.77 9.66 -15.54
N ASP A 3 -4.69 10.95 -15.21
CA ASP A 3 -5.49 11.63 -14.17
C ASP A 3 -5.34 11.03 -12.77
N PHE A 4 -4.10 10.75 -12.38
CA PHE A 4 -3.76 10.33 -11.01
C PHE A 4 -3.26 11.54 -10.21
N GLU A 5 -3.83 11.75 -9.03
CA GLU A 5 -3.32 12.72 -8.06
C GLU A 5 -2.13 12.10 -7.32
N ILE A 6 -0.99 12.78 -7.33
CA ILE A 6 0.21 12.29 -6.64
C ILE A 6 0.07 12.52 -5.15
N LEU A 7 0.21 11.46 -4.37
CA LEU A 7 0.07 11.50 -2.92
C LEU A 7 1.33 10.95 -2.25
N TYR A 8 2.05 11.83 -1.55
CA TYR A 8 3.15 11.44 -0.68
C TYR A 8 2.58 11.08 0.70
N THR A 9 2.69 9.81 1.08
CA THR A 9 2.04 9.28 2.28
C THR A 9 2.95 9.31 3.50
N THR A 10 2.36 9.30 4.69
CA THR A 10 3.11 9.01 5.93
C THR A 10 3.77 7.64 5.85
N PHE A 11 4.94 7.49 6.49
CA PHE A 11 5.68 6.23 6.54
C PHE A 11 5.34 5.38 7.77
N SER A 12 4.60 5.95 8.72
CA SER A 12 4.12 5.24 9.89
C SER A 12 2.65 5.52 10.15
N MET A 13 1.94 4.52 10.65
CA MET A 13 0.55 4.61 11.04
C MET A 13 0.38 4.16 12.49
N ARG A 14 -0.59 4.75 13.19
CA ARG A 14 -0.96 4.30 14.54
C ARG A 14 -1.49 2.88 14.46
N LYS A 15 -1.22 2.09 15.51
CA LYS A 15 -1.66 0.70 15.61
C LYS A 15 -3.15 0.51 15.30
N GLU A 16 -4.00 1.34 15.89
CA GLU A 16 -5.46 1.30 15.70
C GLU A 16 -5.87 1.42 14.22
N VAL A 17 -5.21 2.30 13.45
CA VAL A 17 -5.53 2.53 12.04
C VAL A 17 -4.90 1.45 11.16
N MET A 18 -3.68 1.02 11.49
CA MET A 18 -3.01 -0.06 10.76
C MET A 18 -3.82 -1.35 10.81
N GLN A 19 -4.48 -1.65 11.93
CA GLN A 19 -5.33 -2.83 12.08
C GLN A 19 -6.55 -2.87 11.15
N GLU A 20 -6.98 -1.72 10.63
CA GLU A 20 -8.11 -1.65 9.70
C GLU A 20 -7.72 -1.93 8.25
N VAL A 21 -6.43 -1.75 7.91
CA VAL A 21 -5.90 -1.84 6.55
C VAL A 21 -4.90 -2.99 6.35
N ALA A 22 -4.49 -3.66 7.42
CA ALA A 22 -3.56 -4.79 7.39
C ALA A 22 -4.20 -6.05 8.01
N GLN A 23 -3.86 -7.22 7.44
CA GLN A 23 -4.25 -8.51 8.00
C GLN A 23 -3.41 -8.87 9.23
N LEU A 24 -3.99 -9.67 10.14
CA LEU A 24 -3.32 -10.10 11.39
C LEU A 24 -1.96 -10.77 11.14
N SER A 25 -1.84 -11.62 10.12
CA SER A 25 -0.56 -12.26 9.77
C SER A 25 0.52 -11.27 9.34
N GLN A 26 0.14 -10.13 8.74
CA GLN A 26 1.12 -9.11 8.32
C GLN A 26 1.79 -8.44 9.51
N PHE A 27 1.15 -8.40 10.68
CA PHE A 27 1.78 -7.87 11.89
C PHE A 27 2.97 -8.70 12.36
N ASP A 28 2.91 -10.01 12.19
CA ASP A 28 3.96 -10.93 12.62
C ASP A 28 5.05 -11.07 11.55
N ASP A 29 4.67 -11.07 10.27
CA ASP A 29 5.59 -11.44 9.18
C ASP A 29 6.15 -10.26 8.36
N GLU A 30 5.42 -9.13 8.29
CA GLU A 30 5.73 -8.03 7.37
C GLU A 30 6.04 -6.69 8.07
N LEU A 31 5.35 -6.32 9.15
CA LEU A 31 5.34 -4.95 9.65
C LEU A 31 6.38 -4.69 10.75
N TYR A 32 7.17 -3.62 10.59
CA TYR A 32 8.03 -3.11 11.66
C TYR A 32 7.23 -2.28 12.67
N LYS A 33 7.35 -2.64 13.96
CA LYS A 33 6.81 -1.87 15.08
C LYS A 33 7.74 -0.71 15.44
N VAL A 34 7.15 0.46 15.62
CA VAL A 34 7.79 1.69 16.09
C VAL A 34 7.23 2.03 17.47
N VAL A 35 8.12 2.21 18.45
CA VAL A 35 7.75 2.59 19.81
C VAL A 35 8.15 4.05 20.01
N CYS A 36 7.16 4.91 20.26
CA CYS A 36 7.37 6.34 20.52
C CYS A 36 7.18 6.62 22.01
N LYS A 37 8.03 7.48 22.57
CA LYS A 37 7.81 7.99 23.93
C LYS A 37 6.55 8.82 23.94
N ASN A 38 5.72 8.61 24.95
CA ASN A 38 4.54 9.43 25.17
C ASN A 38 4.94 10.77 25.79
N ASP A 39 4.54 11.87 25.14
CA ASP A 39 4.78 13.24 25.64
C ASP A 39 3.78 13.64 26.74
N LYS A 40 2.77 12.80 27.01
CA LYS A 40 1.77 13.01 28.06
C LYS A 40 2.27 12.43 29.39
N PRO A 41 2.43 13.24 30.45
CA PRO A 41 2.95 12.79 31.74
C PRO A 41 2.01 11.83 32.50
N ASP A 42 0.72 11.76 32.15
CA ASP A 42 -0.30 10.94 32.83
C ASP A 42 -0.51 9.54 32.22
N GLU A 43 0.11 9.22 31.07
CA GLU A 43 0.00 7.91 30.42
C GLU A 43 1.33 7.15 30.51
N SER A 44 1.36 6.05 31.27
CA SER A 44 2.58 5.26 31.51
C SER A 44 2.96 4.29 30.38
N SER A 45 2.19 4.22 29.31
CA SER A 45 2.43 3.31 28.18
C SER A 45 3.02 4.07 26.99
N ASP A 46 4.06 3.55 26.35
CA ASP A 46 4.58 4.10 25.10
C ASP A 46 3.56 4.00 23.95
N GLU A 47 3.60 4.94 23.00
CA GLU A 47 2.73 4.91 21.82
C GLU A 47 3.28 3.92 20.78
N GLU A 48 2.43 3.01 20.30
CA GLU A 48 2.78 2.02 19.28
C GLU A 48 2.31 2.46 17.88
N LYS A 49 3.27 2.50 16.95
CA LYS A 49 3.05 2.72 15.52
C LYS A 49 3.65 1.57 14.71
N TYR A 50 3.28 1.49 13.45
CA TYR A 50 3.85 0.53 12.50
C TYR A 50 4.33 1.27 11.25
N LEU A 51 5.49 0.88 10.73
CA LEU A 51 5.93 1.34 9.41
C LEU A 51 5.07 0.71 8.32
N ILE A 52 4.79 1.46 7.26
CA ILE A 52 3.98 0.95 6.15
C ILE A 52 4.75 -0.06 5.30
N ALA A 53 4.08 -1.14 4.88
CA ALA A 53 4.61 -2.10 3.90
C ALA A 53 4.26 -1.73 2.45
N THR A 54 3.34 -0.78 2.29
CA THR A 54 2.86 -0.23 1.02
C THR A 54 2.14 1.10 1.28
N SER A 55 2.22 2.07 0.36
CA SER A 55 1.43 3.31 0.42
C SER A 55 -0.08 3.04 0.41
N GLU A 56 -0.53 1.90 -0.12
CA GLU A 56 -1.94 1.45 -0.08
C GLU A 56 -2.56 1.56 1.31
N GLN A 57 -1.83 1.16 2.37
CA GLN A 57 -2.31 1.20 3.75
C GLN A 57 -2.68 2.62 4.18
N ALA A 58 -1.80 3.59 3.88
CA ALA A 58 -2.01 4.98 4.23
C ALA A 58 -3.11 5.63 3.37
N ILE A 59 -3.18 5.29 2.08
CA ILE A 59 -4.18 5.83 1.15
C ILE A 59 -5.58 5.29 1.47
N ALA A 60 -5.69 4.00 1.81
CA ALA A 60 -6.95 3.40 2.25
C ALA A 60 -7.49 4.08 3.51
N ALA A 61 -6.62 4.36 4.48
CA ALA A 61 -6.99 5.08 5.69
C ALA A 61 -7.20 6.60 5.49
N PHE A 62 -6.79 7.16 4.35
CA PHE A 62 -6.89 8.61 4.10
C PHE A 62 -8.34 9.10 4.03
N HIS A 63 -9.24 8.27 3.49
CA HIS A 63 -10.68 8.53 3.43
C HIS A 63 -11.48 7.84 4.55
N ARG A 64 -10.81 7.48 5.65
CA ARG A 64 -11.47 6.87 6.81
C ARG A 64 -12.52 7.83 7.38
N ASP A 65 -13.70 7.30 7.70
CA ASP A 65 -14.85 8.03 8.23
C ASP A 65 -15.39 9.15 7.29
N GLU A 66 -15.13 9.05 5.97
CA GLU A 66 -15.65 9.99 4.97
C GLU A 66 -16.85 9.45 4.18
N TRP A 67 -17.74 10.36 3.78
CA TRP A 67 -18.80 10.09 2.81
C TRP A 67 -18.37 10.58 1.43
N LEU A 68 -18.12 9.65 0.50
CA LEU A 68 -17.71 9.97 -0.86
C LEU A 68 -18.94 10.17 -1.76
N ALA A 69 -19.03 11.35 -2.38
CA ALA A 69 -20.06 11.66 -3.35
C ALA A 69 -19.81 10.91 -4.66
N ALA A 70 -20.87 10.38 -5.29
CA ALA A 70 -20.77 9.54 -6.47
C ALA A 70 -20.12 10.27 -7.66
N GLU A 71 -20.30 11.58 -7.75
CA GLU A 71 -19.76 12.45 -8.80
C GLU A 71 -18.23 12.63 -8.69
N ARG A 72 -17.65 12.31 -7.54
CA ARG A 72 -16.19 12.35 -7.33
C ARG A 72 -15.51 11.05 -7.75
N LEU A 73 -16.27 9.98 -8.02
CA LEU A 73 -15.72 8.68 -8.38
C LEU A 73 -15.53 8.56 -9.91
N PRO A 74 -14.46 7.90 -10.38
CA PRO A 74 -13.40 7.27 -9.59
C PRO A 74 -12.35 8.28 -9.09
N ILE A 75 -11.93 8.15 -7.84
CA ILE A 75 -10.76 8.88 -7.30
C ILE A 75 -9.51 8.03 -7.55
N ARG A 76 -8.44 8.63 -8.06
CA ARG A 76 -7.21 7.93 -8.46
C ARG A 76 -5.98 8.57 -7.83
N TYR A 77 -5.22 7.80 -7.06
CA TYR A 77 -3.99 8.23 -6.41
C TYR A 77 -2.76 7.51 -6.94
N GLY A 78 -1.73 8.30 -7.25
CA GLY A 78 -0.37 7.85 -7.51
C GLY A 78 0.44 7.96 -6.22
N GLY A 79 0.37 6.94 -5.38
CA GLY A 79 1.03 6.91 -4.08
C GLY A 79 2.54 6.77 -4.21
N PHE A 80 3.32 7.67 -3.61
CA PHE A 80 4.78 7.55 -3.57
C PHE A 80 5.27 7.43 -2.13
N SER A 81 5.93 6.32 -1.79
CA SER A 81 6.48 6.12 -0.45
C SER A 81 7.62 5.10 -0.40
N THR A 82 8.45 5.25 0.63
CA THR A 82 9.33 4.20 1.11
C THR A 82 8.48 3.11 1.79
N CYS A 83 8.68 1.86 1.39
CA CYS A 83 8.01 0.68 1.93
C CYS A 83 8.96 -0.13 2.80
N PHE A 84 8.48 -0.64 3.94
CA PHE A 84 9.25 -1.39 4.92
C PHE A 84 8.66 -2.79 5.11
N ARG A 85 9.46 -3.85 4.87
CA ARG A 85 9.02 -5.24 5.04
C ARG A 85 10.05 -6.06 5.83
N GLN A 86 9.59 -6.76 6.87
CA GLN A 86 10.47 -7.63 7.66
C GLN A 86 10.96 -8.85 6.88
N GLU A 87 10.21 -9.30 5.86
CA GLU A 87 10.52 -10.50 5.06
C GLU A 87 10.76 -11.72 5.96
N ALA A 88 9.96 -11.85 7.04
CA ALA A 88 10.02 -13.02 7.91
C ALA A 88 9.65 -14.28 7.11
N GLY A 89 10.40 -15.36 7.33
CA GLY A 89 10.17 -16.63 6.62
C GLY A 89 10.90 -16.81 5.27
N SER A 90 11.59 -15.79 4.76
CA SER A 90 12.36 -15.91 3.50
C SER A 90 13.85 -16.26 3.68
N HIS A 91 14.23 -16.92 4.79
CA HIS A 91 15.63 -17.20 5.10
C HIS A 91 16.32 -17.99 3.97
N GLY A 92 17.42 -17.44 3.45
CA GLY A 92 18.20 -18.07 2.37
C GLY A 92 17.68 -17.83 0.95
N ARG A 93 16.58 -17.08 0.76
CA ARG A 93 16.03 -16.72 -0.56
C ARG A 93 16.50 -15.32 -0.98
N ASP A 94 16.99 -15.19 -2.21
CA ASP A 94 17.38 -13.91 -2.83
C ASP A 94 18.34 -13.04 -1.98
N THR A 95 19.26 -13.67 -1.23
CA THR A 95 20.14 -13.01 -0.23
C THR A 95 21.22 -12.09 -0.81
N ARG A 96 21.33 -12.00 -2.14
CA ARG A 96 22.29 -11.12 -2.84
C ARG A 96 21.55 -10.19 -3.78
N GLY A 97 21.97 -8.93 -3.81
CA GLY A 97 21.40 -7.89 -4.66
C GLY A 97 20.29 -7.11 -3.96
N ILE A 98 19.44 -6.45 -4.74
CA ILE A 98 18.39 -5.53 -4.27
C ILE A 98 16.97 -6.06 -4.53
N PHE A 99 16.84 -7.30 -4.99
CA PHE A 99 15.55 -7.87 -5.40
C PHE A 99 14.61 -8.10 -4.22
N ARG A 100 15.16 -8.52 -3.06
CA ARG A 100 14.44 -8.67 -1.80
C ARG A 100 15.21 -7.95 -0.70
N VAL A 101 14.67 -6.84 -0.23
CA VAL A 101 15.28 -5.97 0.78
C VAL A 101 14.21 -5.45 1.72
N HIS A 102 14.61 -5.05 2.93
CA HIS A 102 13.69 -4.56 3.94
C HIS A 102 13.12 -3.17 3.65
N GLN A 103 13.77 -2.41 2.78
CA GLN A 103 13.39 -1.04 2.43
C GLN A 103 13.50 -0.84 0.92
N PHE A 104 12.43 -0.35 0.30
CA PHE A 104 12.39 -0.03 -1.12
C PHE A 104 11.40 1.09 -1.43
N GLU A 105 11.62 1.84 -2.51
CA GLU A 105 10.69 2.85 -2.99
C GLU A 105 9.65 2.22 -3.91
N LYS A 106 8.40 2.67 -3.81
CA LYS A 106 7.31 2.21 -4.68
C LYS A 106 6.40 3.35 -5.11
N ILE A 107 6.02 3.33 -6.39
CA ILE A 107 4.90 4.11 -6.92
C ILE A 107 3.69 3.17 -7.00
N GLU A 108 2.57 3.59 -6.41
CA GLU A 108 1.36 2.79 -6.27
C GLU A 108 0.19 3.41 -7.01
N GLN A 109 -0.58 2.59 -7.73
CA GLN A 109 -1.90 2.98 -8.21
C GLN A 109 -2.95 2.58 -7.17
N PHE A 110 -3.70 3.53 -6.64
CA PHE A 110 -4.83 3.27 -5.74
C PHE A 110 -6.08 3.97 -6.27
N CYS A 111 -7.15 3.21 -6.52
CA CYS A 111 -8.37 3.74 -7.11
C CYS A 111 -9.59 3.43 -6.24
N ILE A 112 -10.33 4.46 -5.85
CA ILE A 112 -11.62 4.33 -5.19
C ILE A 112 -12.69 4.45 -6.25
N THR A 113 -13.53 3.43 -6.39
CA THR A 113 -14.47 3.28 -7.50
C THR A 113 -15.90 3.13 -7.01
N SER A 114 -16.86 3.35 -7.92
CA SER A 114 -18.27 3.06 -7.64
C SER A 114 -18.45 1.56 -7.41
N PRO A 115 -19.28 1.14 -6.43
CA PRO A 115 -19.63 -0.26 -6.24
C PRO A 115 -20.63 -0.79 -7.29
N HIS A 116 -21.15 0.09 -8.16
CA HIS A 116 -22.16 -0.25 -9.16
C HIS A 116 -21.55 -0.49 -10.56
N ASP A 117 -22.37 -1.03 -11.47
CA ASP A 117 -22.11 -1.08 -12.92
C ASP A 117 -20.78 -1.70 -13.38
N ASN A 118 -20.23 -2.59 -12.55
CA ASN A 118 -18.96 -3.27 -12.80
C ASN A 118 -17.77 -2.30 -12.88
N GLU A 119 -17.88 -1.09 -12.31
CA GLU A 119 -16.87 -0.04 -12.41
C GLU A 119 -15.53 -0.45 -11.79
N SER A 120 -15.55 -1.15 -10.65
CA SER A 120 -14.33 -1.67 -10.02
C SER A 120 -13.57 -2.66 -10.90
N TRP A 121 -14.27 -3.55 -11.61
CA TRP A 121 -13.66 -4.51 -12.55
C TRP A 121 -13.11 -3.82 -13.81
N LYS A 122 -13.80 -2.80 -14.33
CA LYS A 122 -13.28 -1.99 -15.44
C LYS A 122 -12.00 -1.26 -15.01
N MET A 123 -11.97 -0.72 -13.79
CA MET A 123 -10.78 -0.07 -13.24
C MET A 123 -9.64 -1.06 -13.03
N PHE A 124 -9.93 -2.28 -12.56
CA PHE A 124 -8.93 -3.34 -12.40
C PHE A 124 -8.18 -3.62 -13.71
N GLU A 125 -8.90 -3.81 -14.82
CA GLU A 125 -8.29 -4.00 -16.14
C GLU A 125 -7.50 -2.77 -16.60
N GLN A 126 -7.98 -1.55 -16.31
CA GLN A 126 -7.24 -0.31 -16.60
C GLN A 126 -5.93 -0.22 -15.81
N MET A 127 -5.94 -0.56 -14.52
CA MET A 127 -4.76 -0.53 -13.65
C MET A 127 -3.69 -1.52 -14.12
N ILE A 128 -4.09 -2.72 -14.54
CA ILE A 128 -3.20 -3.71 -15.15
C ILE A 128 -2.63 -3.16 -16.46
N GLY A 129 -3.49 -2.64 -17.34
CA GLY A 129 -3.07 -2.04 -18.61
C GLY A 129 -2.07 -0.89 -18.43
N ASN A 130 -2.22 -0.09 -17.37
CA ASN A 130 -1.26 0.97 -17.02
C ASN A 130 0.12 0.41 -16.65
N ALA A 131 0.17 -0.63 -15.84
CA ALA A 131 1.41 -1.29 -15.45
C ALA A 131 2.08 -1.99 -16.65
N GLU A 132 1.27 -2.62 -17.51
CA GLU A 132 1.74 -3.23 -18.75
C GLU A 132 2.36 -2.20 -19.70
N GLU A 133 1.67 -1.08 -19.94
CA GLU A 133 2.17 -0.01 -20.80
C GLU A 133 3.49 0.57 -20.28
N PHE A 134 3.60 0.79 -18.96
CA PHE A 134 4.82 1.26 -18.33
C PHE A 134 6.00 0.32 -18.61
N ASN A 135 5.82 -0.99 -18.42
CA ASN A 135 6.87 -1.97 -18.69
C ASN A 135 7.21 -2.06 -20.19
N LYS A 136 6.23 -1.94 -21.10
CA LYS A 136 6.46 -1.88 -22.55
C LYS A 136 7.31 -0.68 -22.94
N GLN A 137 7.02 0.50 -22.37
CA GLN A 137 7.80 1.71 -22.63
C GLN A 137 9.26 1.59 -22.18
N LEU A 138 9.52 0.85 -21.10
CA LEU A 138 10.87 0.53 -20.63
C LEU A 138 11.55 -0.60 -21.39
N GLY A 139 10.84 -1.29 -22.29
CA GLY A 139 11.36 -2.45 -23.02
C GLY A 139 11.60 -3.68 -22.14
N ILE A 140 10.93 -3.78 -20.99
CA ILE A 140 11.08 -4.89 -20.05
C ILE A 140 10.10 -6.02 -20.46
N PRO A 141 10.59 -7.23 -20.79
CA PRO A 141 9.71 -8.35 -21.10
C PRO A 141 9.02 -8.87 -19.84
N TYR A 142 7.72 -9.16 -19.94
CA TYR A 142 6.92 -9.68 -18.83
C TYR A 142 5.83 -10.63 -19.34
N ARG A 143 5.09 -11.24 -18.40
CA ARG A 143 3.85 -11.99 -18.65
C ARG A 143 2.80 -11.62 -17.62
N VAL A 144 1.54 -11.58 -18.00
CA VAL A 144 0.41 -11.42 -17.07
C VAL A 144 0.01 -12.81 -16.55
N VAL A 145 -0.15 -12.92 -15.24
CA VAL A 145 -0.53 -14.18 -14.56
C VAL A 145 -1.70 -13.90 -13.64
N ASN A 146 -2.73 -14.75 -13.68
CA ASN A 146 -3.83 -14.71 -12.73
C ASN A 146 -3.48 -15.57 -11.51
N ILE A 147 -3.58 -15.01 -10.30
CA ILE A 147 -3.17 -15.66 -9.06
C ILE A 147 -4.26 -16.65 -8.61
N VAL A 148 -3.86 -17.82 -8.13
CA VAL A 148 -4.79 -18.83 -7.60
C VAL A 148 -5.39 -18.36 -6.27
N SER A 149 -6.55 -18.90 -5.88
CA SER A 149 -7.29 -18.46 -4.68
C SER A 149 -6.72 -18.93 -3.33
N GLY A 150 -5.52 -19.49 -3.29
CA GLY A 150 -4.99 -20.29 -2.17
C GLY A 150 -3.93 -19.59 -1.32
#